data_AF-A0A7X2IU71-F1
#
_entry.id   AF-A0A7X2IU71-F1
#
_cell.length_a   1.000
_cell.length_b   1.000
_cell.length_c   1.000
_cell.angle_alpha   90.00
_cell.angle_beta   90.00
_cell.angle_gamma   90.00
#
_symmetry.space_group_name_H-M   'P 1'
#
loop_
_entity.id
_entity.type
_entity.pdbx_description
1 polymer ?
#
loop_
_entity_poly.entity_id
_entity_poly.type
_entity_poly.pdbx_seq_one_letter_code
_entity_poly.pdbx_strand_id
1 'polypeptide(L)'
;MTFGYEAQSEAEPLTPEQEASLRQIYLKQAPVVMAQYANAQNDYEAFTFMARAAAAAFHLAQFDEARQLAERALALAPSYRDDWNYGNAIHLGHTVLGLLALQSGDAATAIAELHASGDTPGSPQLLSFGPTMHLAKSLLKAGHVTPVLEYLQQCRVFWRMAGVWPDLWEQKIRAGGIPNFFQHCFV
;
A
#
# COMPACT_ATOMS: atom_id res chain seq x y z
N MET A 1 -9.26 -31.48 6.72
CA MET A 1 -8.00 -30.76 6.47
C MET A 1 -8.13 -29.42 7.14
N THR A 2 -7.34 -29.15 8.17
CA THR A 2 -7.36 -27.86 8.86
C THR A 2 -6.67 -26.85 7.97
N PHE A 3 -7.41 -25.85 7.46
CA PHE A 3 -6.81 -24.74 6.73
C PHE A 3 -5.84 -24.00 7.67
N GLY A 4 -4.67 -23.57 7.17
CA GLY A 4 -3.73 -22.74 7.93
C GLY A 4 -4.36 -21.42 8.38
N TYR A 5 -3.73 -20.71 9.33
CA TYR A 5 -4.23 -19.43 9.84
C TYR A 5 -4.55 -18.45 8.70
N GLU A 6 -3.71 -18.42 7.67
CA GLU A 6 -3.83 -17.57 6.49
C GLU A 6 -5.13 -17.86 5.74
N ALA A 7 -5.39 -19.13 5.42
CA ALA A 7 -6.60 -19.55 4.73
C ALA A 7 -7.87 -19.34 5.56
N GLN A 8 -7.80 -19.51 6.89
CA GLN A 8 -8.92 -19.19 7.79
C GLN A 8 -9.22 -17.69 7.81
N SER A 9 -8.18 -16.85 7.85
CA SER A 9 -8.32 -15.39 7.83
C SER A 9 -8.93 -14.86 6.53
N GLU A 10 -8.89 -15.66 5.46
CA GLU A 10 -9.41 -15.33 4.13
C GLU A 10 -10.72 -16.07 3.80
N ALA A 11 -11.23 -16.94 4.69
CA ALA A 11 -12.39 -17.79 4.40
C ALA A 11 -13.67 -16.97 4.20
N GLU A 12 -13.89 -15.98 5.07
CA GLU A 12 -15.06 -15.10 5.04
C GLU A 12 -14.63 -13.65 4.80
N PRO A 13 -15.37 -12.84 4.03
CA PRO A 13 -15.13 -11.41 3.92
C PRO A 13 -15.21 -10.72 5.30
N LEU A 14 -14.32 -9.78 5.54
CA LEU A 14 -14.42 -8.92 6.73
C LEU A 14 -15.74 -8.12 6.72
N THR A 15 -16.40 -8.03 7.87
CA THR A 15 -17.58 -7.16 8.02
C THR A 15 -17.17 -5.68 7.99
N PRO A 16 -18.09 -4.75 7.67
CA PRO A 16 -17.80 -3.32 7.74
C PRO A 16 -17.24 -2.86 9.09
N GLU A 17 -17.72 -3.42 10.19
CA GLU A 17 -17.25 -3.12 11.55
C GLU A 17 -15.81 -3.61 11.78
N GLN A 18 -15.45 -4.76 11.22
CA GLN A 18 -14.09 -5.29 11.27
C GLN A 18 -13.14 -4.43 10.41
N GLU A 19 -13.54 -4.07 9.18
CA GLU A 19 -12.76 -3.15 8.33
C GLU A 19 -12.58 -1.78 9.01
N ALA A 20 -13.63 -1.25 9.65
CA ALA A 20 -13.55 0.00 10.40
C ALA A 20 -12.62 -0.10 11.61
N SER A 21 -12.68 -1.21 12.35
CA SER A 21 -11.81 -1.45 13.51
C SER A 21 -10.34 -1.53 13.12
N LEU A 22 -10.03 -2.20 12.01
CA LEU A 22 -8.68 -2.22 11.44
C LEU A 22 -8.24 -0.81 11.05
N ARG A 23 -9.07 -0.07 10.31
CA ARG A 23 -8.76 1.32 9.91
C ARG A 23 -8.50 2.23 11.12
N GLN A 24 -9.21 2.04 12.24
CA GLN A 24 -9.02 2.83 13.45
C GLN A 24 -7.62 2.66 14.08
N ILE A 25 -6.98 1.51 13.91
CA ILE A 25 -5.59 1.31 14.39
C ILE A 25 -4.66 2.30 13.67
N TYR A 26 -4.82 2.46 12.36
CA TYR A 26 -4.01 3.35 11.54
C TYR A 26 -4.34 4.82 11.79
N LEU A 27 -5.63 5.17 11.92
CA LEU A 27 -6.05 6.54 12.24
C LEU A 27 -5.47 7.04 13.56
N LYS A 28 -5.31 6.15 14.56
CA LYS A 28 -4.66 6.51 15.84
C LYS A 28 -3.17 6.82 15.69
N GLN A 29 -2.49 6.21 14.72
CA GLN A 29 -1.05 6.42 14.47
C GLN A 29 -0.78 7.56 13.49
N ALA A 30 -1.73 7.89 12.60
CA ALA A 30 -1.56 8.89 11.56
C ALA A 30 -1.04 10.26 12.07
N PRO A 31 -1.56 10.84 13.18
CA PRO A 31 -1.02 12.10 13.72
C PRO A 31 0.45 12.01 14.16
N VAL A 32 0.87 10.86 14.69
CA VAL A 32 2.26 10.64 15.11
C VAL A 32 3.19 10.62 13.90
N VAL A 33 2.78 9.93 12.83
CA VAL A 33 3.55 9.89 11.57
C VAL A 33 3.65 11.28 10.94
N MET A 34 2.55 12.05 10.93
CA MET A 34 2.56 13.43 10.45
C MET A 34 3.51 14.31 11.29
N ALA A 35 3.53 14.15 12.61
CA ALA A 35 4.44 14.86 13.48
C ALA A 35 5.92 14.47 13.26
N GLN A 36 6.21 13.20 12.96
CA GLN A 36 7.59 12.78 12.61
C GLN A 36 8.09 13.50 11.36
N TYR A 37 7.26 13.57 10.31
CA TYR A 37 7.60 14.33 9.11
C TYR A 37 7.72 15.83 9.39
N ALA A 38 6.79 16.43 10.13
CA ALA A 38 6.82 17.86 10.45
C ALA A 38 8.06 18.29 11.25
N ASN A 39 8.64 17.37 12.03
CA ASN A 39 9.85 17.61 12.82
C ASN A 39 11.15 17.25 12.09
N ALA A 40 11.09 16.82 10.81
CA ALA A 40 12.29 16.53 10.03
C ALA A 40 13.19 17.77 9.90
N GLN A 41 14.47 17.63 10.23
CA GLN A 41 15.43 18.74 10.28
C GLN A 41 16.23 18.90 8.97
N ASN A 42 16.16 17.92 8.07
CA ASN A 42 16.91 17.88 6.82
C ASN A 42 16.20 17.01 5.77
N ASP A 43 16.67 17.06 4.53
CA ASP A 43 16.07 16.35 3.41
C ASP A 43 16.09 14.82 3.58
N TYR A 44 17.08 14.26 4.28
CA TYR A 44 17.15 12.82 4.51
C TYR A 44 16.09 12.34 5.52
N GLU A 45 15.90 13.07 6.62
CA GLU A 45 14.81 12.80 7.56
C GLU A 45 13.44 12.99 6.88
N ALA A 46 13.29 14.06 6.10
CA ALA A 46 12.08 14.29 5.34
C ALA A 46 11.81 13.11 4.40
N PHE A 47 12.79 12.70 3.58
CA PHE A 47 12.72 11.53 2.71
C PHE A 47 12.27 10.26 3.46
N THR A 48 12.82 10.02 4.65
CA THR A 48 12.52 8.83 5.46
C THR A 48 11.04 8.76 5.88
N PHE A 49 10.42 9.90 6.21
CA PHE A 49 9.04 9.93 6.72
C PHE A 49 7.98 10.32 5.69
N MET A 50 8.35 11.02 4.63
CA MET A 50 7.41 11.73 3.74
C MET A 50 6.39 10.81 3.07
N ALA A 51 6.80 9.64 2.55
CA ALA A 51 5.86 8.73 1.90
C ALA A 51 4.86 8.09 2.88
N ARG A 52 5.29 7.85 4.13
CA ARG A 52 4.39 7.40 5.21
C ARG A 52 3.47 8.52 5.68
N ALA A 53 3.96 9.76 5.72
CA ALA A 53 3.15 10.94 5.99
C ALA A 53 2.10 11.16 4.90
N ALA A 54 2.42 10.92 3.62
CA ALA A 54 1.45 10.96 2.53
C ALA A 54 0.29 9.96 2.77
N ALA A 55 0.61 8.73 3.17
CA ALA A 55 -0.41 7.72 3.50
C ALA A 55 -1.23 8.12 4.75
N ALA A 56 -0.59 8.67 5.78
CA ALA A 56 -1.26 9.18 6.97
C ALA A 56 -2.25 10.33 6.63
N ALA A 57 -1.80 11.31 5.86
CA ALA A 57 -2.62 12.42 5.37
C ALA A 57 -3.82 11.89 4.55
N PHE A 58 -3.61 10.89 3.69
CA PHE A 58 -4.71 10.25 2.95
C PHE A 58 -5.75 9.65 3.91
N HIS A 59 -5.32 8.90 4.92
CA HIS A 59 -6.23 8.30 5.90
C HIS A 59 -7.00 9.34 6.72
N LEU A 60 -6.37 10.47 7.01
CA LEU A 60 -6.97 11.65 7.66
C LEU A 60 -7.84 12.49 6.72
N ALA A 61 -8.03 12.06 5.47
CA ALA A 61 -8.77 12.79 4.43
C ALA A 61 -8.19 14.19 4.09
N GLN A 62 -6.89 14.38 4.35
CA GLN A 62 -6.12 15.57 3.96
C GLN A 62 -5.56 15.38 2.55
N PHE A 63 -6.44 15.27 1.56
CA PHE A 63 -6.08 14.77 0.22
C PHE A 63 -5.07 15.63 -0.54
N ASP A 64 -5.13 16.96 -0.42
CA ASP A 64 -4.17 17.84 -1.09
C ASP A 64 -2.77 17.71 -0.47
N GLU A 65 -2.68 17.59 0.86
CA GLU A 65 -1.44 17.33 1.56
C GLU A 65 -0.88 15.95 1.22
N ALA A 66 -1.74 14.92 1.19
CA ALA A 66 -1.37 13.56 0.79
C ALA A 66 -0.76 13.54 -0.62
N ARG A 67 -1.37 14.27 -1.58
CA ARG A 67 -0.85 14.40 -2.94
C ARG A 67 0.53 15.04 -2.95
N GLN A 68 0.67 16.22 -2.32
CA GLN A 68 1.94 16.95 -2.30
C GLN A 68 3.07 16.14 -1.67
N LEU A 69 2.79 15.44 -0.57
CA LEU A 69 3.77 14.60 0.10
C LEU A 69 4.16 13.39 -0.75
N ALA A 70 3.21 12.73 -1.42
CA ALA A 70 3.50 11.61 -2.31
C ALA A 70 4.37 12.05 -3.50
N GLU A 71 3.99 13.13 -4.18
CA GLU A 71 4.75 13.68 -5.32
C GLU A 71 6.17 14.07 -4.92
N ARG A 72 6.32 14.76 -3.78
CA ARG A 72 7.64 15.16 -3.27
C ARG A 72 8.48 13.94 -2.86
N ALA A 73 7.88 12.90 -2.29
CA ALA A 73 8.60 11.69 -1.91
C ALA A 73 9.17 10.99 -3.15
N LEU A 74 8.37 10.87 -4.21
CA LEU A 74 8.79 10.31 -5.49
C LEU A 74 9.85 11.16 -6.18
N ALA A 75 9.72 12.49 -6.14
CA ALA A 75 10.70 13.41 -6.71
C ALA A 75 12.06 13.34 -5.99
N LEU A 76 12.05 13.11 -4.67
CA LEU A 76 13.25 13.05 -3.84
C LEU A 76 13.93 11.68 -3.86
N ALA A 77 13.18 10.59 -4.04
CA ALA A 77 13.69 9.22 -4.00
C ALA A 77 14.92 8.94 -4.89
N PRO A 78 15.03 9.47 -6.13
CA PRO A 78 16.21 9.26 -6.98
C PRO A 78 17.54 9.75 -6.39
N SER A 79 17.51 10.65 -5.40
CA SER A 79 18.70 11.12 -4.67
C SER A 79 19.18 10.15 -3.59
N TYR A 80 18.38 9.14 -3.26
CA TYR A 80 18.59 8.19 -2.17
C TYR A 80 18.49 6.73 -2.65
N ARG A 81 18.93 6.42 -3.88
CA ARG A 81 18.77 5.09 -4.51
C ARG A 81 19.36 3.92 -3.71
N ASP A 82 20.45 4.17 -3.00
CA ASP A 82 21.13 3.15 -2.18
C ASP A 82 20.61 3.09 -0.73
N ASP A 83 19.62 3.92 -0.39
CA ASP A 83 19.06 3.98 0.95
C ASP A 83 18.05 2.86 1.21
N TRP A 84 18.00 2.38 2.46
CA TRP A 84 17.10 1.31 2.89
C TRP A 84 15.62 1.65 2.69
N ASN A 85 15.25 2.94 2.67
CA ASN A 85 13.88 3.41 2.53
C ASN A 85 13.48 3.69 1.07
N TYR A 86 14.40 3.63 0.11
CA TYR A 86 14.14 3.93 -1.30
C TYR A 86 12.93 3.20 -1.86
N GLY A 87 12.85 1.88 -1.64
CA GLY A 87 11.74 1.09 -2.14
C GLY A 87 10.40 1.41 -1.47
N ASN A 88 10.40 1.81 -0.19
CA ASN A 88 9.18 2.25 0.50
C ASN A 88 8.67 3.58 -0.05
N ALA A 89 9.58 4.52 -0.36
CA ALA A 89 9.23 5.82 -0.89
C ALA A 89 8.52 5.70 -2.25
N ILE A 90 9.04 4.84 -3.14
CA ILE A 90 8.42 4.51 -4.42
C ILE A 90 7.04 3.87 -4.22
N HIS A 91 7.01 2.78 -3.44
CA HIS A 91 5.79 1.99 -3.26
C HIS A 91 4.64 2.83 -2.68
N LEU A 92 4.89 3.53 -1.58
CA LEU A 92 3.87 4.30 -0.88
C LEU A 92 3.48 5.58 -1.62
N GLY A 93 4.44 6.27 -2.24
CA GLY A 93 4.15 7.47 -3.03
C GLY A 93 3.14 7.16 -4.14
N HIS A 94 3.44 6.15 -4.96
CA HIS A 94 2.53 5.71 -6.03
C HIS A 94 1.21 5.14 -5.48
N THR A 95 1.24 4.37 -4.39
CA THR A 95 0.01 3.88 -3.75
C THR A 95 -0.95 5.02 -3.40
N VAL A 96 -0.45 6.11 -2.79
CA VAL A 96 -1.28 7.26 -2.40
C VAL A 96 -1.82 7.99 -3.63
N LEU A 97 -0.99 8.22 -4.65
CA LEU A 97 -1.45 8.85 -5.89
C LEU A 97 -2.53 8.03 -6.60
N GLY A 98 -2.37 6.71 -6.65
CA GLY A 98 -3.38 5.83 -7.25
C GLY A 98 -4.69 5.80 -6.45
N LEU A 99 -4.64 5.86 -5.13
CA LEU A 99 -5.83 5.95 -4.29
C LEU A 99 -6.59 7.27 -4.52
N LEU A 100 -5.86 8.39 -4.63
CA LEU A 100 -6.43 9.70 -4.94
C LEU A 100 -7.05 9.72 -6.34
N ALA A 101 -6.36 9.16 -7.34
CA ALA A 101 -6.86 9.06 -8.71
C ALA A 101 -8.17 8.25 -8.77
N LEU A 102 -8.20 7.08 -8.13
CA LEU A 102 -9.39 6.24 -8.07
C LEU A 102 -10.56 6.94 -7.38
N GLN A 103 -10.29 7.69 -6.29
CA GLN A 103 -11.31 8.48 -5.60
C GLN A 103 -11.91 9.57 -6.49
N SER A 104 -11.13 10.15 -7.40
CA SER A 104 -11.61 11.09 -8.42
C SER A 104 -12.27 10.43 -9.65
N GLY A 105 -12.39 9.09 -9.66
CA GLY A 105 -12.95 8.34 -10.79
C GLY A 105 -11.98 8.06 -11.92
N ASP A 106 -10.69 8.38 -11.75
CA ASP A 106 -9.64 8.10 -12.74
C ASP A 106 -9.00 6.74 -12.48
N ALA A 107 -9.70 5.69 -12.92
CA ALA A 107 -9.23 4.32 -12.82
C ALA A 107 -7.97 4.05 -13.66
N ALA A 108 -7.80 4.75 -14.79
CA ALA A 108 -6.65 4.54 -15.67
C ALA A 108 -5.35 4.97 -14.97
N THR A 109 -5.35 6.16 -14.37
CA THR A 109 -4.23 6.63 -13.55
C THR A 109 -4.04 5.75 -12.33
N ALA A 110 -5.11 5.35 -11.64
CA ALA A 110 -5.00 4.47 -10.48
C ALA A 110 -4.31 3.12 -10.81
N ILE A 111 -4.57 2.55 -11.98
CA ILE A 111 -3.92 1.33 -12.47
C ILE A 111 -2.44 1.60 -12.78
N ALA A 112 -2.12 2.69 -13.47
CA ALA A 112 -0.74 3.05 -13.76
C ALA A 112 0.08 3.23 -12.48
N GLU A 113 -0.49 3.92 -11.49
CA GLU A 113 0.09 4.12 -10.17
C GLU A 113 0.24 2.79 -9.40
N LEU A 114 -0.70 1.86 -9.51
CA LEU A 114 -0.55 0.52 -8.92
C LEU A 114 0.69 -0.18 -9.48
N HIS A 115 0.87 -0.18 -10.80
CA HIS A 115 2.03 -0.83 -11.42
C HIS A 115 3.35 -0.13 -11.11
N ALA A 116 3.35 1.20 -11.07
CA ALA A 116 4.50 1.99 -10.66
C ALA A 116 4.88 1.70 -9.20
N SER A 117 3.90 1.49 -8.31
CA SER A 117 4.17 1.08 -6.93
C SER A 117 4.84 -0.29 -6.85
N GLY A 118 4.48 -1.22 -7.75
CA GLY A 118 5.07 -2.55 -7.86
C GLY A 118 6.45 -2.58 -8.53
N ASP A 119 6.81 -1.55 -9.30
CA ASP A 119 8.10 -1.40 -9.98
C ASP A 119 9.16 -0.77 -9.06
N THR A 120 9.42 -1.45 -7.95
CA THR A 120 10.37 -1.03 -6.91
C THR A 120 11.41 -2.13 -6.69
N PRO A 121 12.69 -1.80 -6.41
CA PRO A 121 13.67 -2.83 -6.02
C PRO A 121 13.36 -3.47 -4.65
N GLY A 122 12.35 -2.94 -3.93
CA GLY A 122 12.00 -3.38 -2.59
C GLY A 122 12.75 -2.64 -1.49
N SER A 123 12.48 -3.04 -0.25
CA SER A 123 13.11 -2.55 0.97
C SER A 123 13.15 -3.69 2.00
N PRO A 124 13.91 -3.58 3.10
CA PRO A 124 13.84 -4.58 4.17
C PRO A 124 12.42 -4.82 4.69
N GLN A 125 11.59 -3.76 4.73
CA GLN A 125 10.18 -3.86 5.13
C GLN A 125 9.33 -4.58 4.08
N LEU A 126 9.42 -4.18 2.80
CA LEU A 126 8.68 -4.80 1.71
C LEU A 126 9.08 -6.26 1.49
N LEU A 127 10.33 -6.61 1.76
CA LEU A 127 10.83 -7.97 1.68
C LEU A 127 10.23 -8.89 2.75
N SER A 128 10.07 -8.36 3.97
CA SER A 128 9.62 -9.10 5.15
C SER A 128 8.10 -9.06 5.30
N PHE A 129 7.59 -7.90 5.73
CA PHE A 129 6.18 -7.67 6.01
C PHE A 129 5.34 -7.51 4.75
N GLY A 130 5.95 -7.13 3.63
CA GLY A 130 5.23 -6.98 2.37
C GLY A 130 4.69 -5.57 2.12
N PRO A 131 4.15 -5.34 0.92
CA PRO A 131 3.55 -4.07 0.56
C PRO A 131 2.16 -3.92 1.19
N THR A 132 1.67 -2.67 1.26
CA THR A 132 0.24 -2.46 1.43
C THR A 132 -0.52 -2.90 0.17
N MET A 133 -1.73 -3.41 0.37
CA MET A 133 -2.68 -3.83 -0.65
C MET A 133 -3.87 -2.88 -0.73
N HIS A 134 -3.80 -1.68 -0.13
CA HIS A 134 -4.92 -0.74 -0.09
C HIS A 134 -5.42 -0.36 -1.49
N LEU A 135 -4.52 0.05 -2.39
CA LEU A 135 -4.87 0.41 -3.77
C LEU A 135 -5.38 -0.81 -4.55
N ALA A 136 -4.70 -1.95 -4.42
CA ALA A 136 -5.12 -3.21 -5.04
C ALA A 136 -6.55 -3.61 -4.62
N LYS A 137 -6.86 -3.54 -3.33
CA LYS A 137 -8.21 -3.82 -2.80
C LYS A 137 -9.25 -2.85 -3.35
N SER A 138 -8.93 -1.55 -3.39
CA SER A 138 -9.83 -0.54 -3.94
C SER A 138 -10.10 -0.74 -5.43
N LEU A 139 -9.09 -1.11 -6.21
CA LEU A 139 -9.22 -1.46 -7.63
C LEU A 139 -10.05 -2.73 -7.85
N LEU A 140 -9.87 -3.76 -7.01
CA LEU A 140 -10.73 -4.96 -7.04
C LEU A 140 -12.20 -4.62 -6.72
N LYS A 141 -12.46 -3.78 -5.72
CA LYS A 141 -13.81 -3.30 -5.40
C LYS A 141 -14.44 -2.52 -6.56
N ALA A 142 -13.63 -1.87 -7.39
CA ALA A 142 -14.04 -1.19 -8.62
C ALA A 142 -14.10 -2.12 -9.86
N GLY A 143 -13.80 -3.42 -9.73
CA GLY A 143 -13.88 -4.40 -10.81
C GLY A 143 -12.61 -4.56 -11.66
N HIS A 144 -11.50 -3.92 -11.30
CA HIS A 144 -10.23 -3.99 -12.04
C HIS A 144 -9.39 -5.20 -11.59
N VAL A 145 -9.78 -6.40 -12.05
CA VAL A 145 -9.16 -7.67 -11.66
C VAL A 145 -7.77 -7.87 -12.28
N THR A 146 -7.66 -7.74 -13.61
CA THR A 146 -6.41 -8.04 -14.34
C THR A 146 -5.21 -7.22 -13.85
N PRO A 147 -5.32 -5.89 -13.69
CA PRO A 147 -4.20 -5.08 -13.18
C PRO A 147 -3.73 -5.50 -11.79
N VAL A 148 -4.65 -5.95 -10.94
CA VAL A 148 -4.32 -6.37 -9.57
C VAL A 148 -3.59 -7.72 -9.57
N LEU A 149 -3.96 -8.65 -10.45
CA LEU A 149 -3.22 -9.90 -10.62
C LEU A 149 -1.79 -9.66 -11.14
N GLU A 150 -1.63 -8.74 -12.08
CA GLU A 150 -0.33 -8.33 -12.61
C GLU A 150 0.53 -7.66 -11.51
N TYR A 151 -0.08 -6.79 -10.70
CA TYR A 151 0.59 -6.21 -9.54
C TYR A 151 1.03 -7.25 -8.50
N LEU A 152 0.22 -8.28 -8.23
CA LEU A 152 0.65 -9.38 -7.35
C LEU A 152 1.89 -10.09 -7.90
N GLN A 153 2.04 -10.22 -9.22
CA GLN A 153 3.25 -10.77 -9.83
C GLN A 153 4.46 -9.86 -9.63
N GLN A 154 4.30 -8.53 -9.77
CA GLN A 154 5.36 -7.57 -9.44
C GLN A 154 5.79 -7.70 -7.97
N CYS A 155 4.82 -7.83 -7.05
CA CYS A 155 5.11 -7.98 -5.62
C CYS A 155 5.97 -9.20 -5.29
N ARG A 156 5.84 -10.31 -6.04
CA ARG A 156 6.64 -11.54 -5.82
C ARG A 156 8.14 -11.32 -6.04
N VAL A 157 8.53 -10.29 -6.79
CA VAL A 157 9.94 -9.97 -7.04
C VAL A 157 10.63 -9.51 -5.75
N PHE A 158 9.97 -8.63 -4.97
CA PHE A 158 10.58 -8.05 -3.77
C PHE A 158 10.10 -8.70 -2.46
N TRP A 159 8.87 -9.23 -2.39
CA TRP A 159 8.29 -9.75 -1.16
C TRP A 159 8.68 -11.21 -0.91
N ARG A 160 9.94 -11.43 -0.51
CA ARG A 160 10.52 -12.78 -0.37
C ARG A 160 10.00 -13.59 0.81
N MET A 161 9.50 -12.94 1.86
CA MET A 161 8.89 -13.61 3.02
C MET A 161 7.37 -13.72 2.93
N ALA A 162 6.78 -13.57 1.74
CA ALA A 162 5.34 -13.61 1.55
C ALA A 162 4.68 -14.95 1.92
N GLY A 163 5.45 -16.03 2.00
CA GLY A 163 4.92 -17.37 2.28
C GLY A 163 3.84 -17.74 1.27
N VAL A 164 2.65 -18.08 1.76
CA VAL A 164 1.51 -18.53 0.95
C VAL A 164 0.61 -17.39 0.46
N TRP A 165 0.82 -16.15 0.92
CA TRP A 165 -0.13 -15.06 0.69
C TRP A 165 -0.38 -14.72 -0.78
N PRO A 166 0.65 -14.56 -1.65
CA PRO A 166 0.42 -14.19 -3.03
C PRO A 166 -0.39 -15.24 -3.79
N ASP A 167 -0.14 -16.53 -3.53
CA ASP A 167 -0.86 -17.64 -4.16
C ASP A 167 -2.31 -17.73 -3.66
N LEU A 168 -2.51 -17.60 -2.35
CA LEU A 168 -3.84 -17.62 -1.73
C LEU A 168 -4.71 -16.48 -2.27
N TRP A 169 -4.16 -15.26 -2.34
CA TRP A 169 -4.87 -14.09 -2.84
C TRP A 169 -5.12 -14.18 -4.34
N GLU A 170 -4.14 -14.61 -5.13
CA GLU A 170 -4.31 -14.82 -6.56
C GLU A 170 -5.43 -15.84 -6.84
N GLN A 171 -5.46 -16.97 -6.13
CA GLN A 171 -6.52 -17.97 -6.28
C GLN A 171 -7.91 -17.39 -5.96
N LYS A 172 -8.02 -16.64 -4.86
CA LYS A 172 -9.29 -16.02 -4.44
C LYS A 172 -9.76 -14.96 -5.44
N ILE A 173 -8.86 -14.14 -5.97
CA ILE A 173 -9.16 -13.14 -7.01
C ILE A 173 -9.65 -13.82 -8.28
N ARG A 174 -8.98 -14.89 -8.74
CA ARG A 174 -9.39 -15.65 -9.93
C ARG A 174 -10.74 -16.34 -9.77
N ALA A 175 -11.13 -16.68 -8.54
CA ALA A 175 -12.45 -17.20 -8.20
C ALA A 175 -13.54 -16.10 -8.11
N GLY A 176 -13.20 -14.84 -8.35
CA GLY A 176 -14.12 -13.70 -8.28
C GLY A 176 -14.29 -13.11 -6.87
N GLY A 177 -13.50 -13.56 -5.91
CA GLY A 177 -13.48 -13.01 -4.55
C GLY A 177 -12.55 -11.81 -4.41
N ILE A 178 -12.81 -10.97 -3.41
CA ILE A 178 -11.87 -9.92 -2.99
C ILE A 178 -11.17 -10.43 -1.72
N PRO A 179 -9.83 -10.59 -1.72
CA PRO A 179 -9.10 -10.93 -0.53
C PRO A 179 -9.32 -9.92 0.59
N ASN A 180 -9.31 -10.40 1.83
CA ASN A 180 -9.33 -9.55 3.00
C ASN A 180 -8.06 -8.70 3.04
N PHE A 181 -6.95 -9.22 2.49
CA PHE A 181 -5.62 -8.58 2.48
C PHE A 181 -5.19 -8.16 3.87
N PHE A 182 -5.48 -9.01 4.86
CA PHE A 182 -5.57 -8.69 6.28
C PHE A 182 -4.61 -7.59 6.78
N GLN A 183 -3.42 -7.92 7.29
CA GLN A 183 -2.44 -6.95 7.82
C GLN A 183 -1.84 -5.99 6.77
N HIS A 184 -2.28 -6.09 5.52
CA HIS A 184 -1.73 -5.34 4.40
C HIS A 184 -2.69 -4.27 3.87
N CYS A 185 -3.94 -4.21 4.33
CA CYS A 185 -4.95 -3.27 3.81
C CYS A 185 -4.64 -1.80 4.05
N PHE A 186 -3.76 -1.47 4.99
CA PHE A 186 -3.45 -0.10 5.38
C PHE A 186 -1.97 0.00 5.79
N VAL A 187 -1.40 1.20 5.68
CA VAL A 187 0.05 1.50 5.79
C VAL A 187 0.46 1.88 7.21
#